data_AF-A0A1N6LZH1-F1
#
_entry.id   AF-A0A1N6LZH1-F1
#
_cell.length_a   1.000
_cell.length_b   1.000
_cell.length_c   1.000
_cell.angle_alpha   90.00
_cell.angle_beta   90.00
_cell.angle_gamma   90.00
#
_symmetry.space_group_name_H-M   'P 1'
#
loop_
_entity.id
_entity.type
_entity.pdbx_description
1 polymer ?
#
loop_
_entity_poly.entity_id
_entity_poly.type
_entity_poly.pdbx_seq_one_letter_code
_entity_poly.pdbx_strand_id
1 'polypeptide(L)'
;MLKIKELEYNLDKLNELAVSRNSQQGIKIYEGALDKLKKVKNTDEFNELLDKVLKALGGIEAHGSFTNEEYECVKNIRNIKNIMIF
;
A
#
# COMPACT_ATOMS: atom_id res chain seq x y z
N MET A 1 9.78 13.42 -3.72
CA MET A 1 8.31 13.40 -3.55
C MET A 1 7.55 12.49 -4.53
N LEU A 2 8.16 11.98 -5.62
CA LEU A 2 7.48 11.08 -6.57
C LEU A 2 7.00 9.75 -5.93
N LYS A 3 7.86 9.12 -5.11
CA LYS A 3 7.56 7.85 -4.43
C LYS A 3 6.39 7.92 -3.44
N ILE A 4 6.20 9.07 -2.78
CA ILE A 4 5.06 9.29 -1.88
C ILE A 4 3.77 9.30 -2.70
N LYS A 5 3.73 10.03 -3.81
CA LYS A 5 2.56 10.08 -4.70
C LYS A 5 2.26 8.71 -5.33
N GLU A 6 3.29 7.94 -5.66
CA GLU A 6 3.13 6.60 -6.20
C GLU A 6 2.53 5.64 -5.15
N LEU A 7 3.00 5.71 -3.91
CA LEU A 7 2.41 4.94 -2.81
C LEU A 7 0.96 5.36 -2.55
N GLU A 8 0.68 6.66 -2.51
CA GLU A 8 -0.66 7.23 -2.32
C GLU A 8 -1.62 6.73 -3.40
N TYR A 9 -1.27 6.86 -4.68
CA TYR A 9 -2.09 6.41 -5.80
C TYR A 9 -2.45 4.92 -5.71
N ASN A 10 -1.46 4.06 -5.44
CA ASN A 10 -1.72 2.62 -5.36
C ASN A 10 -2.54 2.25 -4.11
N LEU A 11 -2.38 2.96 -2.99
CA LEU A 11 -3.20 2.75 -1.78
C LEU A 11 -4.64 3.21 -1.98
N ASP A 12 -4.86 4.36 -2.61
CA ASP A 12 -6.20 4.84 -2.96
C ASP A 12 -6.90 3.84 -3.89
N LYS A 13 -6.19 3.34 -4.91
CA LYS A 13 -6.75 2.35 -5.83
C LYS A 13 -7.10 1.04 -5.13
N LEU A 14 -6.22 0.55 -4.25
CA LEU A 14 -6.50 -0.63 -3.43
C LEU A 14 -7.71 -0.41 -2.51
N ASN A 15 -7.88 0.81 -1.98
CA ASN A 15 -9.04 1.15 -1.15
C ASN A 15 -10.34 1.13 -1.96
N GLU A 16 -10.38 1.76 -3.14
CA GLU A 16 -11.53 1.71 -4.05
C GLU A 16 -11.94 0.26 -4.36
N LEU A 17 -10.97 -0.59 -4.70
CA LEU A 17 -11.20 -1.99 -5.03
C LEU A 17 -11.71 -2.76 -3.80
N ALA A 18 -11.11 -2.56 -2.63
CA ALA A 18 -11.55 -3.17 -1.37
C ALA A 18 -12.96 -2.75 -0.97
N VAL A 19 -13.32 -1.48 -1.13
CA VAL A 19 -14.68 -0.97 -0.92
C VAL A 19 -15.66 -1.65 -1.87
N SER A 20 -15.33 -1.74 -3.17
CA SER A 20 -16.22 -2.33 -4.18
C SER A 20 -16.58 -3.79 -3.90
N ARG A 21 -15.66 -4.56 -3.30
CA ARG A 21 -15.85 -5.97 -2.94
C ARG A 21 -16.18 -6.20 -1.46
N ASN A 22 -16.44 -5.12 -0.70
CA ASN A 22 -16.74 -5.15 0.72
C ASN A 22 -15.67 -5.85 1.60
N SER A 23 -14.38 -5.69 1.27
CA SER A 23 -13.26 -6.21 2.05
C SER A 23 -12.94 -5.31 3.25
N GLN A 24 -13.64 -5.52 4.36
CA GLN A 24 -13.50 -4.71 5.58
C GLN A 24 -12.07 -4.67 6.15
N GLN A 25 -11.31 -5.76 6.00
CA GLN A 25 -9.92 -5.81 6.45
C GLN A 25 -9.02 -4.95 5.55
N GLY A 26 -9.19 -5.05 4.22
CA GLY A 26 -8.42 -4.26 3.26
C GLY A 26 -8.63 -2.77 3.45
N ILE A 27 -9.90 -2.34 3.54
CA ILE A 27 -10.29 -0.93 3.75
C ILE A 27 -9.56 -0.34 4.96
N LYS A 28 -9.64 -1.00 6.13
CA LYS A 28 -8.98 -0.54 7.36
C LYS A 28 -7.46 -0.40 7.21
N ILE A 29 -6.83 -1.30 6.47
CA ILE A 29 -5.38 -1.26 6.24
C ILE A 29 -5.03 -0.08 5.34
N TYR A 30 -5.75 0.10 4.23
CA TYR A 30 -5.43 1.11 3.23
C TYR A 30 -5.74 2.53 3.71
N GLU A 31 -6.90 2.76 4.33
CA GLU A 31 -7.24 4.06 4.94
C GLU A 31 -6.23 4.44 6.04
N GLY A 32 -5.88 3.49 6.90
CA GLY A 32 -4.88 3.72 7.96
C GLY A 32 -3.48 4.01 7.42
N ALA A 33 -3.12 3.46 6.26
CA ALA A 33 -1.86 3.77 5.58
C ALA A 33 -1.87 5.16 4.94
N LEU A 34 -2.95 5.53 4.26
CA LEU A 34 -3.14 6.86 3.65
C LEU A 34 -3.07 7.97 4.71
N ASP A 35 -3.73 7.78 5.85
CA ASP A 35 -3.69 8.77 6.93
C ASP A 35 -2.32 8.92 7.59
N LYS A 36 -1.51 7.85 7.61
CA LYS A 36 -0.12 7.93 8.05
C LYS A 36 0.75 8.60 7.00
N LEU A 37 0.51 8.34 5.72
CA LEU A 37 1.27 8.91 4.61
C LEU A 37 1.19 10.44 4.59
N LYS A 38 0.02 11.01 4.89
CA LYS A 38 -0.19 12.47 5.04
C LYS A 38 0.68 13.12 6.13
N LYS A 39 1.18 12.33 7.08
CA LYS A 39 1.96 12.81 8.24
C LYS A 39 3.46 12.60 8.09
N VAL A 40 3.90 11.91 7.03
CA VAL A 40 5.31 11.62 6.76
C VAL A 40 6.06 12.91 6.48
N LYS A 41 7.15 13.14 7.23
CA LYS A 41 7.99 14.36 7.12
C LYS A 41 9.34 14.12 6.48
N ASN A 42 9.82 12.88 6.47
CA ASN A 42 11.15 12.52 6.02
C ASN A 42 11.16 11.12 5.40
N THR A 43 12.29 10.77 4.79
CA THR A 43 12.47 9.49 4.11
C THR A 43 12.43 8.29 5.04
N ASP A 44 12.88 8.41 6.29
CA ASP A 44 12.89 7.30 7.24
C ASP A 44 11.47 6.93 7.66
N GLU A 45 10.64 7.92 7.98
CA GLU A 45 9.21 7.74 8.25
C GLU A 45 8.47 7.13 7.06
N PHE A 46 8.83 7.56 5.84
CA PHE A 46 8.29 6.96 4.61
C PHE A 46 8.65 5.48 4.51
N ASN A 47 9.91 5.13 4.76
CA ASN A 47 10.40 3.75 4.66
C ASN A 47 9.74 2.83 5.69
N GLU A 48 9.60 3.31 6.93
CA GLU A 48 8.90 2.56 7.96
C GLU A 48 7.42 2.32 7.60
N LEU A 49 6.76 3.33 7.03
CA LEU A 49 5.38 3.18 6.57
C LEU A 49 5.29 2.18 5.42
N LEU A 50 6.19 2.29 4.44
CA LEU A 50 6.25 1.37 3.30
C LEU A 50 6.44 -0.08 3.76
N ASP A 51 7.31 -0.33 4.73
CA ASP A 51 7.52 -1.68 5.28
C ASP A 51 6.28 -2.22 6.00
N LYS A 52 5.58 -1.37 6.75
CA LYS A 52 4.31 -1.74 7.38
C LYS A 52 3.25 -2.09 6.34
N VAL A 53 3.15 -1.32 5.25
CA VAL A 53 2.24 -1.59 4.13
C VAL A 53 2.59 -2.92 3.46
N LEU A 54 3.85 -3.14 3.10
CA LEU A 54 4.29 -4.38 2.45
C LEU A 54 4.02 -5.62 3.31
N LYS A 55 4.24 -5.53 4.62
CA LYS A 55 3.92 -6.61 5.55
C LYS A 55 2.42 -6.89 5.61
N ALA A 56 1.59 -5.85 5.62
CA ALA A 56 0.13 -6.02 5.62
C ALA A 56 -0.36 -6.65 4.31
N LEU A 57 0.17 -6.22 3.16
CA LEU A 57 -0.14 -6.82 1.86
C LEU A 57 0.24 -8.30 1.79
N GLY A 58 1.41 -8.68 2.33
CA GLY A 58 1.80 -10.08 2.45
C GLY A 58 0.85 -10.90 3.34
N GLY A 59 0.31 -10.29 4.41
CA GLY A 59 -0.72 -10.93 5.23
C GLY A 59 -2.04 -11.14 4.48
N ILE A 60 -2.47 -10.17 3.66
CA ILE A 60 -3.68 -10.31 2.83
C ILE A 60 -3.47 -11.39 1.77
N GLU A 61 -2.30 -11.45 1.14
CA GLU A 61 -1.96 -12.48 0.14
C GLU A 61 -1.91 -13.89 0.73
N ALA A 62 -1.43 -14.03 1.96
CA ALA A 62 -1.33 -15.33 2.63
C ALA A 62 -2.68 -15.88 3.11
N HIS A 63 -3.61 -14.99 3.47
CA HIS A 63 -4.90 -15.36 4.09
C HIS A 63 -6.12 -15.08 3.21
N GLY A 64 -5.93 -14.44 2.06
CA GLY A 64 -6.97 -14.09 1.10
C GLY A 64 -6.41 -14.05 -0.32
N SER A 65 -7.23 -13.62 -1.27
CA SER A 65 -6.83 -13.48 -2.67
C SER A 65 -7.06 -12.06 -3.17
N PHE A 66 -5.98 -11.47 -3.71
CA PHE A 66 -6.09 -10.26 -4.53
C PHE A 66 -6.78 -10.59 -5.85
N THR A 67 -7.54 -9.64 -6.38
CA THR A 67 -7.89 -9.64 -7.80
C THR A 67 -6.65 -9.31 -8.63
N ASN A 68 -6.73 -9.53 -9.95
CA ASN A 68 -5.64 -9.16 -10.85
C ASN A 68 -5.31 -7.65 -10.76
N GLU A 69 -6.32 -6.80 -10.65
CA GLU A 69 -6.13 -5.34 -10.51
C GLU A 69 -5.47 -4.97 -9.18
N GLU A 70 -5.92 -5.56 -8.06
CA GLU A 70 -5.29 -5.36 -6.76
C GLU A 70 -3.83 -5.83 -6.79
N TYR A 71 -3.55 -6.95 -7.46
CA TYR A 71 -2.20 -7.51 -7.56
C TYR A 71 -1.25 -6.61 -8.39
N GLU A 72 -1.72 -5.90 -9.42
CA GLU A 72 -0.91 -4.89 -10.11
C GLU A 72 -0.53 -3.74 -9.18
N CYS A 73 -1.46 -3.23 -8.36
CA CYS A 73 -1.16 -2.21 -7.36
C CYS A 73 -0.12 -2.71 -6.35
N VAL A 74 -0.25 -3.96 -5.88
CA VAL A 74 0.72 -4.57 -4.96
C VAL A 74 2.12 -4.67 -5.59
N LYS A 75 2.21 -5.05 -6.87
CA LYS A 75 3.48 -5.08 -7.61
C LYS A 75 4.12 -3.70 -7.71
N ASN A 76 3.34 -2.67 -8.01
CA ASN A 76 3.84 -1.29 -8.04
C ASN A 76 4.41 -0.86 -6.68
N ILE A 77 3.68 -1.13 -5.59
CA ILE A 77 4.15 -0.82 -4.23
C ILE A 77 5.46 -1.55 -3.89
N ARG A 78 5.60 -2.83 -4.28
CA ARG A 78 6.85 -3.59 -4.12
C ARG A 78 8.01 -2.96 -4.90
N ASN A 79 7.75 -2.44 -6.09
CA ASN A 79 8.78 -1.77 -6.90
C ASN A 79 9.30 -0.48 -6.29
N ILE A 80 8.47 0.26 -5.55
CA ILE A 80 8.91 1.46 -4.81
C ILE A 80 10.09 1.12 -3.88
N LYS A 81 10.03 -0.02 -3.18
CA LYS A 81 11.09 -0.53 -2.29
C LYS A 81 12.32 -0.99 -3.07
N ASN A 82 12.15 -1.69 -4.19
CA ASN A 82 13.27 -2.17 -4.99
C ASN A 82 14.11 -1.03 -5.60
N ILE A 83 13.48 0.11 -5.91
CA ILE A 83 14.16 1.33 -6.39
C ILE A 83 14.88 2.06 -5.23
N MET A 84 14.89 1.54 -4.00
CA MET A 84 15.65 2.10 -2.87
C MET A 84 16.95 1.36 -2.54
N ILE A 85 17.21 0.21 -3.18
CA ILE A 85 18.36 -0.65 -2.87
C ILE A 85 19.55 -0.37 -3.82
N PHE A 86 19.49 0.70 -4.61
CA PHE A 86 20.58 1.20 -5.47
C PHE A 86 20.87 2.66 -5.14
#